data_AF-M6W034-F1
#
_entry.id   AF-M6W034-F1
#
_cell.length_a   1.000
_cell.length_b   1.000
_cell.length_c   1.000
_cell.angle_alpha   90.00
_cell.angle_beta   90.00
_cell.angle_gamma   90.00
#
_symmetry.space_group_name_H-M   'P 1'
#
loop_
_entity.id
_entity.type
_entity.pdbx_description
1 polymer ?
#
loop_
_entity_poly.entity_id
_entity_poly.type
_entity_poly.pdbx_seq_one_letter_code
_entity_poly.pdbx_strand_id
1 'polypeptide(L)'
;MKISSDLSFSTANTFTPSKSPPRPQPLTSVQLKEKRKNPAINIDFFTNLTKKILNDFYPKYCQNCPDTLLTKEISTQPELIRCVQCRYLTSRLSYTPLHHMKLPLWMFSYVFYESMIQHPKVVTSTEISKRLKISYKGGANLKKRFQVFASQQ
;
A
#
# COMPACT_ATOMS: atom_id res chain seq x y z
N MET A 1 -45.99 -65.24 -20.61
CA MET A 1 -45.51 -64.05 -21.35
C MET A 1 -43.99 -64.05 -21.31
N LYS A 2 -43.33 -64.13 -22.47
CA LYS A 2 -41.87 -64.02 -22.61
C LYS A 2 -41.48 -62.54 -22.63
N ILE A 3 -40.48 -62.14 -21.85
CA ILE A 3 -39.86 -60.82 -21.93
C ILE A 3 -38.41 -61.03 -22.39
N SER A 4 -38.06 -60.36 -23.48
CA SER A 4 -36.80 -60.48 -24.21
C SER A 4 -35.64 -59.84 -23.46
N SER A 5 -34.49 -60.48 -23.53
CA SER A 5 -33.16 -59.91 -23.29
C SER A 5 -32.72 -58.99 -24.44
N ASP A 6 -31.65 -58.26 -24.18
CA ASP A 6 -30.89 -57.31 -25.00
C ASP A 6 -31.32 -55.85 -24.98
N LEU A 7 -30.50 -55.02 -24.31
CA LEU A 7 -29.99 -53.77 -24.86
C LEU A 7 -28.76 -53.31 -24.06
N SER A 8 -27.60 -53.67 -24.60
CA SER A 8 -26.29 -53.18 -24.24
C SER A 8 -26.15 -51.71 -24.67
N PHE A 9 -26.05 -50.80 -23.69
CA PHE A 9 -25.70 -49.41 -23.94
C PHE A 9 -24.18 -49.22 -23.83
N SER A 10 -23.49 -49.37 -24.95
CA SER A 10 -22.18 -48.78 -25.15
C SER A 10 -22.35 -47.30 -25.45
N THR A 11 -21.91 -46.42 -24.55
CA THR A 11 -21.73 -45.00 -24.87
C THR A 11 -20.33 -44.59 -24.48
N ALA A 12 -19.51 -44.32 -25.48
CA ALA A 12 -18.14 -43.86 -25.34
C ALA A 12 -18.13 -42.43 -24.78
N ASN A 13 -17.54 -42.24 -23.60
CA ASN A 13 -17.26 -40.92 -23.05
C ASN A 13 -15.99 -40.36 -23.73
N THR A 14 -16.17 -39.46 -24.69
CA THR A 14 -15.09 -38.66 -25.27
C THR A 14 -14.63 -37.63 -24.24
N PHE A 15 -13.54 -37.93 -23.52
CA PHE A 15 -12.86 -36.95 -22.65
C PHE A 15 -12.10 -35.95 -23.54
N THR A 16 -12.60 -34.72 -23.63
CA THR A 16 -11.83 -33.58 -24.15
C THR A 16 -11.00 -32.96 -23.01
N PRO A 17 -9.67 -32.82 -23.15
CA PRO A 17 -8.86 -32.15 -22.13
C PRO A 17 -9.07 -30.64 -22.25
N SER A 18 -9.88 -30.06 -21.35
CA SER A 18 -9.98 -28.61 -21.22
C SER A 18 -8.66 -28.03 -20.71
N LYS A 19 -7.92 -27.34 -21.58
CA LYS A 19 -6.74 -26.53 -21.21
C LYS A 19 -7.15 -25.55 -20.11
N SER A 20 -6.57 -25.68 -18.92
CA SER A 20 -6.65 -24.67 -17.87
C SER A 20 -6.12 -23.32 -18.40
N PRO A 21 -6.79 -22.19 -18.12
CA PRO A 21 -6.33 -20.89 -18.58
C PRO A 21 -4.93 -20.60 -17.99
N PRO A 22 -4.02 -19.97 -18.76
CA PRO A 22 -2.69 -19.64 -18.28
C PRO A 22 -2.77 -18.71 -17.07
N ARG A 23 -1.97 -19.01 -16.05
CA ARG A 23 -1.86 -18.24 -14.82
C ARG A 23 -1.57 -16.77 -15.16
N PRO A 24 -2.37 -15.80 -14.67
CA PRO A 24 -2.12 -14.38 -14.94
C PRO A 24 -0.72 -13.98 -14.48
N GLN A 25 0.05 -13.35 -15.36
CA GLN A 25 1.39 -12.89 -15.03
C GLN A 25 1.34 -11.79 -13.95
N PRO A 26 2.31 -11.75 -13.02
CA PRO A 26 2.39 -10.68 -12.02
C PRO A 26 2.51 -9.31 -12.69
N LEU A 27 1.63 -8.38 -12.33
CA LEU A 27 1.66 -7.00 -12.81
C LEU A 27 2.99 -6.32 -12.43
N THR A 28 3.58 -5.59 -13.37
CA THR A 28 4.78 -4.78 -13.12
C THR A 28 4.47 -3.63 -12.14
N SER A 29 5.51 -3.11 -11.47
CA SER A 29 5.38 -2.01 -10.51
C SER A 29 4.73 -0.76 -11.11
N VAL A 30 4.94 -0.51 -12.40
CA VAL A 30 4.33 0.58 -13.17
C VAL A 30 2.83 0.33 -13.37
N GLN A 31 2.45 -0.86 -13.82
CA GLN A 31 1.05 -1.27 -13.99
C GLN A 31 0.27 -1.24 -12.66
N LEU A 32 0.93 -1.62 -11.57
CA LEU A 32 0.38 -1.53 -10.22
C LEU A 32 0.23 -0.08 -9.73
N LYS A 33 1.09 0.84 -10.16
CA LYS A 33 0.94 2.28 -9.87
C LYS A 33 -0.23 2.86 -10.66
N GLU A 34 -0.36 2.49 -11.92
CA GLU A 34 -1.40 2.96 -12.83
C GLU A 34 -2.79 2.49 -12.41
N LYS A 35 -2.96 1.20 -12.08
CA LYS A 35 -4.23 0.67 -11.53
C LYS A 35 -4.67 1.33 -10.23
N ARG A 36 -3.73 1.90 -9.46
CA ARG A 36 -3.97 2.59 -8.18
C ARG A 36 -4.20 4.09 -8.34
N LYS A 37 -4.09 4.66 -9.54
CA LYS A 37 -4.47 6.05 -9.79
C LYS A 37 -5.98 6.18 -9.69
N ASN A 38 -6.47 6.66 -8.56
CA ASN A 38 -7.82 7.17 -8.44
C ASN A 38 -7.77 8.66 -8.78
N PRO A 39 -8.34 9.12 -9.91
CA PRO A 39 -8.24 10.51 -10.35
C PRO A 39 -8.86 11.50 -9.35
N ALA A 40 -9.71 11.04 -8.43
CA ALA A 40 -10.28 11.87 -7.37
C ALA A 40 -9.33 12.11 -6.17
N ILE A 41 -8.22 11.38 -6.05
CA ILE A 41 -7.30 11.52 -4.92
C ILE A 41 -6.17 12.48 -5.31
N ASN A 42 -6.03 13.58 -4.58
CA ASN A 42 -4.91 14.50 -4.73
C ASN A 42 -3.63 13.88 -4.12
N ILE A 43 -2.91 13.10 -4.94
CA ILE A 43 -1.73 12.33 -4.51
C ILE A 43 -0.62 13.25 -3.98
N ASP A 44 -0.39 14.39 -4.62
CA ASP A 44 0.70 15.30 -4.25
C ASP A 44 0.42 15.96 -2.90
N PHE A 45 -0.83 16.39 -2.67
CA PHE A 45 -1.28 16.89 -1.38
C PHE A 45 -1.01 15.88 -0.25
N PHE A 46 -1.48 14.64 -0.40
CA PHE A 46 -1.30 13.63 0.64
C PHE A 46 0.17 13.21 0.82
N THR A 47 0.96 13.24 -0.26
CA THR A 47 2.41 13.01 -0.17
C THR A 47 3.07 14.09 0.69
N ASN A 48 2.79 15.37 0.41
CA ASN A 48 3.33 16.49 1.16
C ASN A 48 2.84 16.52 2.61
N LEU A 49 1.57 16.16 2.84
CA LEU A 49 1.05 16.00 4.20
C LEU A 49 1.78 14.89 4.96
N THR A 50 2.06 13.75 4.31
CA THR A 50 2.83 12.65 4.95
C THR A 50 4.23 13.12 5.33
N LYS A 51 4.89 13.84 4.43
CA LYS A 51 6.21 14.43 4.66
C LYS A 51 6.20 15.42 5.82
N LYS A 52 5.18 16.28 5.91
CA LYS A 52 4.99 17.22 7.02
C LYS A 52 4.81 16.49 8.35
N ILE A 53 3.89 15.54 8.42
CA ILE A 53 3.66 14.71 9.63
C ILE A 53 4.97 14.05 10.07
N LEU A 54 5.73 13.47 9.15
CA LEU A 54 7.01 12.85 9.47
C LEU A 54 8.05 13.84 10.01
N ASN A 55 8.13 15.04 9.45
CA ASN A 55 9.07 16.06 9.91
C ASN A 55 8.68 16.62 11.29
N ASP A 56 7.38 16.79 11.54
CA ASP A 56 6.86 17.37 12.78
C ASP A 56 6.98 16.38 13.96
N PHE A 57 6.57 15.12 13.75
CA PHE A 57 6.51 14.12 14.83
C PHE A 57 7.75 13.24 14.95
N TYR A 58 8.54 13.11 13.88
CA TYR A 58 9.74 12.26 13.84
C TYR A 58 10.95 13.01 13.23
N PRO A 59 11.33 14.18 13.79
CA PRO A 59 12.43 14.98 13.27
C PRO A 59 13.73 14.17 13.21
N LYS A 60 14.50 14.35 12.15
CA LYS A 60 15.79 13.68 11.94
C LYS A 60 16.91 14.71 11.93
N TYR A 61 17.92 14.46 12.76
CA TYR A 61 19.10 15.31 12.90
C TYR A 61 20.31 14.66 12.24
N CYS A 62 21.25 15.49 11.80
CA CYS A 62 22.46 15.03 11.17
C CYS A 62 23.43 14.51 12.22
N GLN A 63 24.02 13.34 11.98
CA GLN A 63 25.05 12.78 12.85
C GLN A 63 26.37 13.54 12.75
N ASN A 64 26.65 14.16 11.60
CA ASN A 64 27.92 14.83 11.32
C ASN A 64 27.86 16.35 11.58
N CYS A 65 26.66 16.93 11.66
CA CYS A 65 26.46 18.36 11.85
C CYS A 65 25.54 18.56 13.07
N PRO A 66 26.06 19.07 14.19
CA PRO A 66 25.24 19.28 15.39
C PRO A 66 24.08 20.22 15.08
N ASP A 67 22.94 19.95 15.71
CA ASP A 67 21.69 20.74 15.64
C ASP A 67 21.13 20.98 14.23
N THR A 68 21.62 20.25 13.23
CA THR A 68 21.18 20.40 11.85
C THR A 68 20.05 19.44 11.54
N LEU A 69 18.84 19.98 11.39
CA LEU A 69 17.65 19.24 10.96
C LEU A 69 17.74 18.86 9.47
N LEU A 70 17.42 17.61 9.13
CA LEU A 70 17.38 17.14 7.75
C LEU A 70 16.05 17.49 7.09
N THR A 71 16.05 18.53 6.26
CA THR A 71 14.86 18.99 5.53
C THR A 71 14.96 18.83 4.02
N LYS A 72 16.18 18.72 3.47
CA LYS A 72 16.38 18.74 2.02
C LYS A 72 15.97 17.41 1.38
N GLU A 73 15.03 17.50 0.45
CA GLU A 73 14.54 16.35 -0.30
C GLU A 73 15.42 16.05 -1.53
N ILE A 74 15.38 14.82 -1.99
CA ILE A 74 15.99 14.39 -3.25
C ILE A 74 14.88 14.19 -4.27
N SER A 75 14.98 14.86 -5.43
CA SER A 75 13.94 14.81 -6.47
C SER A 75 13.70 13.38 -6.99
N THR A 76 14.76 12.57 -7.09
CA THR A 76 14.69 11.20 -7.57
C THR A 76 14.16 10.22 -6.51
N GLN A 77 14.28 10.54 -5.22
CA GLN A 77 13.95 9.63 -4.13
C GLN A 77 13.32 10.36 -2.93
N PRO A 78 11.98 10.52 -2.91
CA PRO A 78 11.29 11.34 -1.91
C PRO A 78 11.31 10.76 -0.48
N GLU A 79 11.62 9.47 -0.36
CA GLU A 79 11.76 8.76 0.92
C GLU A 79 13.07 9.08 1.63
N LEU A 80 14.07 9.61 0.91
CA LEU A 80 15.35 10.00 1.47
C LEU A 80 15.41 11.51 1.75
N ILE A 81 16.13 11.85 2.81
CA ILE A 81 16.39 13.22 3.23
C ILE A 81 17.89 13.41 3.39
N ARG A 82 18.37 14.58 2.98
CA ARG A 82 19.79 14.92 2.94
C ARG A 82 20.09 16.10 3.86
N CYS A 83 21.23 16.06 4.53
CA CYS A 83 21.79 17.22 5.22
C CYS A 83 22.27 18.28 4.21
N VAL A 84 21.94 19.55 4.45
CA VAL A 84 22.33 20.65 3.57
C VAL A 84 23.84 20.86 3.57
N GLN A 85 24.50 20.69 4.71
CA GLN A 85 25.92 20.98 4.92
C GLN A 85 26.82 19.84 4.42
N CYS A 86 26.77 18.69 5.07
CA CYS A 86 27.69 17.57 4.80
C CYS A 86 27.16 16.56 3.77
N ARG A 87 25.97 16.79 3.19
CA ARG A 87 25.30 15.89 2.23
C ARG A 87 25.01 14.48 2.75
N TYR A 88 25.12 14.25 4.07
CA TYR A 88 24.72 13.00 4.71
C TYR A 88 23.28 12.63 4.33
N LEU A 89 23.06 11.35 4.05
CA LEU A 89 21.80 10.82 3.53
C LEU A 89 21.21 9.84 4.52
N THR A 90 19.92 9.98 4.81
CA THR A 90 19.19 9.00 5.62
C THR A 90 17.76 8.86 5.12
N SER A 91 17.09 7.79 5.58
CA SER A 91 15.69 7.55 5.25
C SER A 91 14.78 8.34 6.19
N ARG A 92 13.78 9.02 5.60
CA ARG A 92 12.72 9.71 6.34
C ARG A 92 11.85 8.73 7.14
N LEU A 93 11.77 7.48 6.67
CA LEU A 93 10.88 6.46 7.24
C LEU A 93 11.54 5.66 8.36
N SER A 94 12.86 5.74 8.48
CA SER A 94 13.62 5.02 9.52
C SER A 94 13.19 5.44 10.92
N TYR A 95 12.96 4.44 11.78
CA TYR A 95 12.48 4.63 13.15
C TYR A 95 11.16 5.43 13.26
N THR A 96 10.24 5.19 12.32
CA THR A 96 8.88 5.74 12.37
C THR A 96 7.85 4.61 12.20
N PRO A 97 6.56 4.82 12.49
CA PRO A 97 5.51 3.85 12.18
C PRO A 97 5.46 3.46 10.69
N LEU A 98 6.07 4.22 9.79
CA LEU A 98 6.16 3.95 8.35
C LEU A 98 7.44 3.18 7.95
N HIS A 99 8.22 2.71 8.92
CA HIS A 99 9.45 1.97 8.65
C HIS A 99 9.22 0.73 7.78
N HIS A 100 10.00 0.60 6.70
CA HIS A 100 9.89 -0.47 5.69
C HIS A 100 8.48 -0.64 5.09
N MET A 101 7.69 0.44 5.03
CA MET A 101 6.40 0.39 4.37
C MET A 101 6.58 0.26 2.86
N LYS A 102 5.96 -0.77 2.25
CA LYS A 102 5.99 -1.01 0.80
C LYS A 102 4.95 -0.20 0.02
N LEU A 103 4.01 0.42 0.73
CA LEU A 103 2.96 1.24 0.14
C LEU A 103 3.49 2.67 -0.08
N PRO A 104 2.98 3.40 -1.08
CA PRO A 104 3.31 4.81 -1.27
C PRO A 104 3.00 5.66 -0.03
N LEU A 105 3.83 6.67 0.24
CA LEU A 105 3.70 7.55 1.40
C LEU A 105 2.32 8.19 1.52
N TRP A 106 1.79 8.71 0.40
CA TRP A 106 0.50 9.41 0.37
C TRP A 106 -0.66 8.60 0.96
N MET A 107 -0.60 7.26 0.91
CA MET A 107 -1.66 6.41 1.44
C MET A 107 -1.80 6.57 2.97
N PHE A 108 -0.71 6.85 3.68
CA PHE A 108 -0.76 7.07 5.11
C PHE A 108 -1.56 8.32 5.45
N SER A 109 -1.21 9.46 4.85
CA SER A 109 -1.95 10.70 5.10
C SER A 109 -3.37 10.69 4.57
N TYR A 110 -3.66 9.91 3.53
CA TYR A 110 -5.04 9.66 3.12
C TYR A 110 -5.84 9.01 4.25
N VAL A 111 -5.32 7.95 4.88
CA VAL A 111 -5.98 7.28 6.01
C VAL A 111 -6.07 8.20 7.23
N PHE A 112 -5.03 8.99 7.50
CA PHE A 112 -5.03 10.00 8.56
C PHE A 112 -6.19 11.00 8.35
N TYR A 113 -6.30 11.58 7.16
CA TYR A 113 -7.33 12.56 6.81
C TYR A 113 -8.75 11.97 6.87
N GLU A 114 -8.95 10.76 6.33
CA GLU A 114 -10.23 10.06 6.42
C GLU A 114 -10.62 9.77 7.89
N SER A 115 -9.64 9.44 8.73
CA SER A 115 -9.89 9.19 10.15
C SER A 115 -10.29 10.47 10.90
N MET A 116 -9.78 11.63 10.49
CA MET A 116 -10.22 12.92 11.04
C MET A 116 -11.66 13.25 10.65
N ILE A 117 -12.02 13.06 9.38
CA ILE A 117 -13.39 13.36 8.89
C ILE A 117 -14.42 12.45 9.55
N GLN A 118 -14.09 11.17 9.72
CA GLN A 118 -15.04 10.18 10.21
C GLN A 118 -15.12 10.13 11.73
N HIS A 119 -14.26 10.85 12.46
CA HIS A 119 -14.22 10.80 13.92
C HIS A 119 -15.61 11.12 14.52
N PRO A 120 -16.14 10.30 15.46
CA PRO A 120 -15.48 9.23 16.23
C PRO A 120 -15.50 7.84 15.58
N LYS A 121 -16.09 7.68 14.40
CA LYS A 121 -16.14 6.39 13.70
C LYS A 121 -14.75 5.97 13.24
N VAL A 122 -14.41 4.71 13.49
CA VAL A 122 -13.11 4.13 13.13
C VAL A 122 -13.09 3.71 11.66
N VAL A 123 -12.09 4.16 10.92
CA VAL A 123 -11.84 3.71 9.55
C VAL A 123 -11.41 2.24 9.54
N THR A 124 -12.12 1.42 8.76
CA THR A 124 -11.93 -0.03 8.74
C THR A 124 -10.93 -0.48 7.67
N SER A 125 -10.28 -1.63 7.86
CA SER A 125 -9.32 -2.17 6.88
C SER A 125 -9.97 -2.51 5.54
N THR A 126 -11.24 -2.91 5.55
CA THR A 126 -12.05 -3.15 4.34
C THR A 126 -12.31 -1.86 3.59
N GLU A 127 -12.66 -0.78 4.29
CA GLU A 127 -12.86 0.54 3.70
C GLU A 127 -11.56 1.09 3.08
N ILE A 128 -10.44 1.01 3.79
CA ILE A 128 -9.12 1.40 3.29
C ILE A 128 -8.78 0.62 2.03
N SER A 129 -8.95 -0.70 2.06
CA SER A 129 -8.67 -1.60 0.94
C SER A 129 -9.51 -1.24 -0.29
N LYS A 130 -10.80 -0.95 -0.11
CA LYS A 130 -11.72 -0.54 -1.19
C LYS A 130 -11.37 0.83 -1.76
N ARG A 131 -11.20 1.85 -0.91
CA ARG A 131 -10.93 3.24 -1.34
C ARG A 131 -9.59 3.38 -2.05
N LEU A 132 -8.55 2.70 -1.55
CA LEU A 132 -7.19 2.76 -2.10
C LEU A 132 -6.91 1.69 -3.18
N LYS A 133 -7.87 0.80 -3.46
CA LYS A 133 -7.71 -0.32 -4.41
C LYS A 133 -6.47 -1.18 -4.11
N ILE A 134 -6.20 -1.42 -2.83
CA ILE A 134 -5.09 -2.28 -2.36
C ILE A 134 -5.64 -3.58 -1.78
N SER A 135 -4.77 -4.58 -1.62
CA SER A 135 -5.16 -5.84 -0.97
C SER A 135 -5.64 -5.59 0.47
N TYR A 136 -6.52 -6.45 0.97
CA TYR A 136 -6.96 -6.37 2.37
C TYR A 136 -5.79 -6.37 3.35
N LYS A 137 -4.78 -7.22 3.11
CA LYS A 137 -3.53 -7.24 3.88
C LYS A 137 -2.81 -5.88 3.87
N GLY A 138 -2.78 -5.20 2.73
CA GLY A 138 -2.23 -3.85 2.60
C GLY A 138 -3.03 -2.84 3.44
N GLY A 139 -4.36 -2.85 3.33
CA GLY A 139 -5.24 -1.98 4.12
C GLY A 139 -5.15 -2.24 5.62
N ALA A 140 -5.06 -3.50 6.04
CA ALA A 140 -4.87 -3.89 7.43
C ALA A 140 -3.51 -3.44 7.99
N ASN A 141 -2.43 -3.59 7.21
CA ASN A 141 -1.10 -3.12 7.61
C ASN A 141 -1.08 -1.59 7.78
N LEU A 142 -1.72 -0.86 6.85
CA LEU A 142 -1.81 0.60 6.89
C LEU A 142 -2.60 1.06 8.11
N LYS A 143 -3.75 0.43 8.39
CA LYS A 143 -4.53 0.68 9.60
C LYS A 143 -3.69 0.46 10.86
N LYS A 144 -2.96 -0.66 10.97
CA LYS A 144 -2.11 -0.96 12.13
C LYS A 144 -1.04 0.10 12.33
N ARG A 145 -0.37 0.55 11.27
CA ARG A 145 0.65 1.61 11.35
C ARG A 145 0.05 2.96 11.76
N PHE A 146 -1.14 3.29 11.27
CA PHE A 146 -1.88 4.48 11.71
C PHE A 146 -2.25 4.39 13.20
N GLN A 147 -2.72 3.24 13.68
CA GLN A 147 -3.00 3.05 15.11
C GLN A 147 -1.76 3.20 15.98
N VAL A 148 -0.61 2.65 15.55
CA VAL A 148 0.67 2.83 16.27
C VAL A 148 1.08 4.30 16.29
N PHE A 149 0.95 5.01 15.17
CA PHE A 149 1.18 6.45 15.13
C PHE A 149 0.28 7.18 16.12
N ALA A 150 -1.04 6.91 16.09
CA ALA A 150 -2.01 7.57 16.95
C ALA A 150 -1.88 7.21 18.44
N SER A 151 -1.24 6.09 18.79
CA SER A 151 -0.95 5.75 20.19
C SER A 151 0.33 6.40 20.72
N GLN A 152 1.20 6.89 19.83
CA GLN A 152 2.46 7.55 20.19
C GLN A 152 2.31 9.07 20.34
N GLN A 153 1.17 9.62 19.92
CA GLN A 153 0.79 11.03 20.06
C GLN A 153 -0.30 11.15 21.10
#